data_AF-A0A084K017-F1
#
_entry.id   AF-A0A084K017-F1
#
_cell.length_a   1.000
_cell.length_b   1.000
_cell.length_c   1.000
_cell.angle_alpha   90.00
_cell.angle_beta   90.00
_cell.angle_gamma   90.00
#
_symmetry.space_group_name_H-M   'P 1'
#
loop_
_entity.id
_entity.type
_entity.pdbx_description
1 polymer ?
#
loop_
_entity_poly.entity_id
_entity_poly.type
_entity_poly.pdbx_seq_one_letter_code
_entity_poly.pdbx_strand_id
1 'polypeptide(L)'
;MDWIYQSDDPILITIAGSFLIFFAIIIITRLVGLRSFAKFTAYDFAFTIAIGSIISATLTSSTTVVHGVTAIATLLFLTFIFSYLQRVLPSIKKLTSNKPLLLMDGNQILNENLKHARIEKEQIIAKLREANVMSFDQVEAVVLESTGDISVLHRTEGEDSLHQDLLEGVRKTP
;
A
#
# COMPACT_ATOMS: atom_id res chain seq x y z
N MET A 1 -15.10 -27.57 -24.28
CA MET A 1 -15.31 -26.57 -23.19
C MET A 1 -14.39 -26.92 -22.02
N ASP A 2 -13.21 -27.46 -22.32
CA ASP A 2 -12.30 -28.02 -21.33
C ASP A 2 -11.42 -26.95 -20.68
N TRP A 3 -11.60 -25.68 -21.09
CA TRP A 3 -10.95 -24.52 -20.48
C TRP A 3 -11.73 -23.98 -19.27
N ILE A 4 -13.02 -24.34 -19.11
CA ILE A 4 -13.88 -23.86 -18.02
C ILE A 4 -13.99 -24.91 -16.91
N TYR A 5 -14.20 -26.18 -17.28
CA TYR A 5 -14.46 -27.24 -16.31
C TYR A 5 -14.13 -28.61 -16.91
N GLN A 6 -13.39 -29.42 -16.16
CA GLN A 6 -13.18 -30.84 -16.41
C GLN A 6 -13.87 -31.66 -15.31
N SER A 7 -14.45 -32.81 -15.67
CA SER A 7 -15.28 -33.60 -14.73
C SER A 7 -14.48 -34.29 -13.62
N ASP A 8 -13.15 -34.31 -13.76
CA ASP A 8 -12.15 -34.80 -12.81
C ASP A 8 -11.54 -33.68 -11.95
N ASP A 9 -11.95 -32.42 -12.15
CA ASP A 9 -11.50 -31.31 -11.32
C ASP A 9 -11.96 -31.51 -9.86
N PRO A 10 -11.04 -31.54 -8.88
CA PRO A 10 -11.38 -31.77 -7.48
C PRO A 10 -11.94 -30.49 -6.83
N ILE A 11 -13.08 -30.00 -7.31
CA ILE A 11 -13.70 -28.73 -6.91
C ILE A 11 -13.97 -28.70 -5.40
N LEU A 12 -14.54 -29.76 -4.83
CA LEU A 12 -14.85 -29.82 -3.40
C LEU A 12 -13.59 -29.74 -2.53
N ILE A 13 -12.50 -30.40 -2.94
CA ILE A 13 -11.22 -30.36 -2.24
C ILE A 13 -10.60 -28.97 -2.38
N THR A 14 -10.70 -28.34 -3.56
CA THR A 14 -10.20 -26.99 -3.82
C THR A 14 -10.95 -25.95 -2.97
N ILE A 15 -12.27 -26.05 -2.86
CA ILE A 15 -13.09 -25.17 -2.02
C ILE A 15 -12.70 -25.37 -0.55
N ALA A 16 -12.65 -26.61 -0.05
CA ALA A 16 -12.27 -26.90 1.33
C ALA A 16 -10.84 -26.41 1.66
N GLY A 17 -9.90 -26.64 0.75
CA GLY A 17 -8.52 -26.17 0.86
C GLY A 17 -8.42 -24.64 0.85
N SER A 18 -9.20 -23.97 0.00
CA SER A 18 -9.25 -22.49 -0.05
C SER A 18 -9.77 -21.89 1.24
N PHE A 19 -10.82 -22.46 1.84
CA PHE A 19 -11.32 -22.05 3.15
C PHE A 19 -10.25 -22.26 4.23
N LEU A 20 -9.56 -23.40 4.24
CA LEU A 20 -8.51 -23.69 5.21
C LEU A 20 -7.35 -22.70 5.09
N ILE A 21 -6.88 -22.43 3.88
CA ILE A 21 -5.82 -21.46 3.60
C ILE A 21 -6.25 -20.05 4.03
N PHE A 22 -7.48 -19.64 3.75
CA PHE A 22 -8.01 -18.34 4.16
C PHE A 22 -7.95 -18.15 5.68
N PHE A 23 -8.45 -19.13 6.45
CA PHE A 23 -8.37 -19.07 7.92
C PHE A 23 -6.93 -19.14 8.43
N ALA A 24 -6.09 -19.97 7.83
CA ALA A 24 -4.66 -20.05 8.19
C ALA A 24 -3.96 -18.70 7.99
N ILE A 25 -4.23 -18.01 6.86
CA ILE A 25 -3.68 -16.67 6.59
C ILE A 25 -4.15 -15.67 7.65
N ILE A 26 -5.43 -15.67 8.03
CA ILE A 26 -5.95 -14.77 9.08
C ILE A 26 -5.22 -15.02 10.41
N ILE A 27 -5.07 -16.28 10.81
CA ILE A 27 -4.40 -16.65 12.07
C ILE A 27 -2.93 -16.23 12.02
N ILE A 28 -2.20 -16.58 10.95
CA ILE A 28 -0.79 -16.22 10.78
C ILE A 28 -0.61 -14.70 10.80
N THR A 29 -1.46 -13.96 10.09
CA THR A 29 -1.40 -12.49 10.04
C THR A 29 -1.67 -11.88 11.41
N ARG A 30 -2.59 -12.47 12.18
CA ARG A 30 -2.89 -12.04 13.55
C ARG A 30 -1.76 -12.35 14.53
N LEU A 31 -1.03 -13.46 14.34
CA LEU A 31 0.12 -13.85 15.16
C LEU A 31 1.37 -13.03 14.86
N VAL A 32 1.67 -12.79 13.58
CA VAL A 32 2.83 -12.01 13.11
C VAL A 32 2.60 -10.50 13.31
N GLY A 33 1.35 -10.06 13.36
CA GLY A 33 0.94 -8.67 13.49
C GLY A 33 0.89 -7.92 12.15
N LEU A 34 -0.06 -6.98 12.02
CA LEU A 34 -0.31 -6.21 10.78
C LEU A 34 0.88 -5.34 10.33
N ARG A 35 1.85 -5.08 11.21
CA ARG A 35 2.92 -4.08 10.99
C ARG A 35 3.85 -4.44 9.83
N SER A 36 3.95 -5.72 9.44
CA SER A 36 4.81 -6.15 8.32
C SER A 36 4.25 -5.79 6.92
N PHE A 37 2.93 -5.58 6.78
CA PHE A 37 2.30 -5.29 5.49
C PHE A 37 2.00 -3.80 5.27
N ALA A 38 1.90 -3.00 6.34
CA ALA A 38 1.41 -1.62 6.30
C ALA A 38 2.31 -0.61 5.55
N LYS A 39 3.47 -1.03 5.03
CA LYS A 39 4.40 -0.17 4.28
C LYS A 39 4.71 -0.67 2.85
N PHE A 40 4.11 -1.77 2.42
CA PHE A 40 4.28 -2.26 1.05
C PHE A 40 3.31 -1.52 0.12
N THR A 41 3.80 -0.98 -0.99
CA THR A 41 2.89 -0.56 -2.06
C THR A 41 2.24 -1.81 -2.67
N ALA A 42 1.06 -1.66 -3.31
CA ALA A 42 0.40 -2.77 -4.00
C ALA A 42 1.32 -3.43 -5.07
N TYR A 43 2.21 -2.63 -5.67
CA TYR A 43 3.24 -3.09 -6.59
C TYR A 43 4.28 -3.96 -5.88
N ASP A 44 4.85 -3.50 -4.77
CA ASP A 44 5.87 -4.26 -4.02
C ASP A 44 5.33 -5.63 -3.56
N PHE A 45 4.05 -5.67 -3.19
CA PHE A 45 3.36 -6.90 -2.84
C PHE A 45 3.23 -7.87 -4.03
N ALA A 46 2.78 -7.38 -5.19
CA ALA A 46 2.69 -8.19 -6.41
C ALA A 46 4.06 -8.74 -6.86
N PHE A 47 5.11 -7.92 -6.76
CA PHE A 47 6.49 -8.34 -7.07
C PHE A 47 6.99 -9.43 -6.13
N THR A 48 6.71 -9.31 -4.84
CA THR A 48 7.08 -10.32 -3.85
C THR A 48 6.42 -11.67 -4.16
N ILE A 49 5.13 -11.66 -4.53
CA ILE A 49 4.41 -12.87 -4.96
C ILE A 49 5.02 -13.45 -6.23
N ALA A 50 5.33 -12.62 -7.23
CA ALA A 50 5.93 -13.07 -8.49
C ALA A 50 7.28 -13.76 -8.25
N ILE A 51 8.16 -13.17 -7.42
CA ILE A 51 9.45 -13.77 -7.05
C ILE A 51 9.23 -15.10 -6.34
N GLY A 52 8.33 -15.16 -5.35
CA GLY A 52 8.01 -16.39 -4.63
C GLY A 52 7.49 -17.50 -5.56
N SER A 53 6.66 -17.15 -6.55
CA SER A 53 6.17 -18.07 -7.57
C SER A 53 7.29 -18.59 -8.47
N ILE A 54 8.21 -17.72 -8.91
CA ILE A 54 9.38 -18.13 -9.72
C ILE A 54 10.29 -19.07 -8.92
N ILE A 55 10.55 -18.78 -7.64
CA ILE A 55 11.34 -19.65 -6.77
C ILE A 55 10.66 -21.03 -6.65
N SER A 56 9.35 -21.04 -6.37
CA SER A 56 8.58 -22.29 -6.27
C SER A 56 8.65 -23.10 -7.56
N ALA A 57 8.39 -22.48 -8.72
CA ALA A 57 8.47 -23.14 -10.03
C ALA A 57 9.88 -23.63 -10.37
N THR A 58 10.92 -22.92 -9.93
CA THR A 58 12.33 -23.32 -10.13
C THR A 58 12.69 -24.54 -9.27
N LEU A 59 12.12 -24.66 -8.07
CA LEU A 59 12.40 -25.77 -7.15
C LEU A 59 11.51 -27.00 -7.38
N THR A 60 10.29 -26.82 -7.88
CA THR A 60 9.28 -27.88 -7.98
C THR A 60 9.02 -28.36 -9.40
N SER A 61 9.30 -27.54 -10.41
CA SER A 61 9.15 -27.91 -11.82
C SER A 61 10.51 -28.24 -12.44
N SER A 62 10.53 -28.84 -13.63
CA SER A 62 11.75 -29.15 -14.41
C SER A 62 12.49 -27.92 -14.97
N THR A 63 12.24 -26.74 -14.39
CA THR A 63 12.88 -25.48 -14.74
C THR A 63 14.30 -25.44 -14.20
N THR A 64 15.28 -25.05 -15.01
CA THR A 64 16.66 -24.96 -14.54
C THR A 64 16.84 -23.79 -13.57
N VAL A 65 17.74 -23.95 -12.60
CA VAL A 65 18.10 -22.86 -11.66
C VAL A 65 18.57 -21.62 -12.41
N VAL A 66 19.31 -21.78 -13.51
CA VAL A 66 19.77 -20.66 -14.35
C VAL A 66 18.59 -19.88 -14.93
N HIS A 67 17.55 -20.56 -15.40
CA HIS A 67 16.35 -19.91 -15.92
C HIS A 67 15.61 -19.14 -14.82
N GLY A 68 15.43 -19.75 -13.64
CA GLY A 68 14.82 -19.10 -12.47
C GLY A 68 15.58 -17.86 -12.01
N VAL A 69 16.91 -17.97 -11.87
CA VAL A 69 17.78 -16.83 -11.51
C VAL A 69 17.72 -15.74 -12.57
N THR A 70 17.73 -16.09 -13.86
CA THR A 70 17.63 -15.11 -14.95
C THR A 70 16.28 -14.38 -14.91
N ALA A 71 15.18 -15.08 -14.65
CA ALA A 71 13.86 -14.48 -14.52
C ALA A 71 13.79 -13.50 -13.34
N ILE A 72 14.28 -13.90 -12.16
CA ILE A 72 14.34 -13.03 -10.98
C ILE A 72 15.25 -11.81 -11.24
N ALA A 73 16.44 -12.01 -11.81
CA ALA A 73 17.37 -10.93 -12.12
C ALA A 73 16.78 -9.93 -13.12
N THR A 74 16.08 -10.42 -14.15
CA THR A 74 15.39 -9.57 -15.13
C THR A 74 14.28 -8.77 -14.48
N LEU A 75 13.49 -9.40 -13.59
CA LEU A 75 12.43 -8.74 -12.86
C LEU A 75 12.98 -7.62 -11.97
N LEU A 76 14.04 -7.89 -11.20
CA LEU A 76 14.71 -6.89 -10.36
C LEU A 76 15.33 -5.76 -11.19
N PHE A 77 15.92 -6.08 -12.35
CA PHE A 77 16.49 -5.09 -13.25
C PHE A 77 15.41 -4.17 -13.85
N LEU A 78 14.25 -4.72 -14.23
CA LEU A 78 13.10 -3.93 -14.66
C LEU A 78 12.58 -3.03 -13.55
N THR A 79 12.50 -3.51 -12.30
CA THR A 79 12.14 -2.68 -11.14
C THR A 79 13.13 -1.54 -10.95
N PHE A 80 14.44 -1.80 -11.09
CA PHE A 80 15.47 -0.77 -11.01
C PHE A 80 15.32 0.29 -12.10
N ILE A 81 15.14 -0.12 -13.35
CA ILE A 81 14.90 0.79 -14.49
C ILE A 81 13.64 1.63 -14.24
N PHE A 82 12.55 0.99 -13.80
CA PHE A 82 11.29 1.67 -13.55
C PHE A 82 11.38 2.70 -12.42
N SER A 83 12.08 2.37 -11.32
CA SER A 83 12.37 3.29 -10.23
C SER A 83 13.25 4.46 -10.68
N TYR A 84 14.25 4.20 -11.52
CA TYR A 84 15.08 5.25 -12.11
C TYR A 84 14.27 6.18 -13.03
N LEU A 85 13.43 5.60 -13.90
CA LEU A 85 12.52 6.35 -14.80
C LEU A 85 11.54 7.22 -14.02
N GLN A 86 10.96 6.72 -12.92
CA GLN A 86 10.11 7.53 -12.05
C GLN A 86 10.84 8.74 -11.45
N ARG A 87 12.13 8.61 -11.15
CA ARG A 87 12.95 9.72 -10.63
C ARG A 87 13.25 10.76 -11.71
N VAL A 88 13.54 10.32 -12.93
CA VAL A 88 13.96 11.21 -14.03
C VAL A 88 12.77 11.83 -14.78
N LEU A 89 11.63 11.14 -14.84
CA LEU A 89 10.46 11.54 -15.62
C LEU A 89 9.26 11.84 -14.69
N PRO A 90 8.98 13.14 -14.40
CA PRO A 90 7.87 13.55 -13.54
C PRO A 90 6.51 13.03 -14.01
N SER A 91 6.34 12.83 -15.33
CA SER A 91 5.12 12.28 -15.93
C SER A 91 4.86 10.83 -15.52
N ILE A 92 5.90 10.01 -15.40
CA ILE A 92 5.76 8.62 -14.94
C ILE A 92 5.40 8.63 -13.47
N LYS A 93 6.11 9.41 -12.65
CA LYS A 93 5.78 9.60 -11.23
C LYS A 93 4.33 10.05 -11.03
N LYS A 94 3.84 10.98 -11.84
CA LYS A 94 2.46 11.49 -11.77
C LYS A 94 1.43 10.46 -12.22
N LEU A 95 1.79 9.54 -13.11
CA LEU A 95 0.91 8.45 -13.56
C LEU A 95 0.85 7.31 -12.55
N THR A 96 1.95 7.04 -11.83
CA THR A 96 2.09 5.89 -10.94
C THR A 96 1.83 6.23 -9.47
N SER A 97 1.98 7.49 -9.07
CA SER A 97 1.84 7.94 -7.69
C SER A 97 0.70 8.93 -7.55
N ASN A 98 -0.20 8.65 -6.61
CA ASN A 98 -1.24 9.60 -6.24
C ASN A 98 -0.59 10.79 -5.53
N LYS A 99 -0.96 12.01 -5.91
CA LYS A 99 -0.54 13.20 -5.15
C LYS A 99 -1.17 13.16 -3.75
N PRO A 100 -0.42 13.55 -2.71
CA PRO A 100 -0.98 13.64 -1.38
C PRO A 100 -2.19 14.60 -1.35
N LEU A 101 -3.19 14.28 -0.53
CA LEU A 101 -4.45 15.01 -0.44
C LEU A 101 -4.70 15.44 1.01
N LEU A 102 -4.97 16.72 1.21
CA LEU A 102 -5.31 17.25 2.52
C LEU A 102 -6.68 16.71 2.95
N LEU A 103 -6.78 16.10 4.13
CA LEU A 103 -8.01 15.55 4.69
C LEU A 103 -8.59 16.44 5.79
N MET A 104 -7.74 17.19 6.49
CA MET A 104 -8.11 18.12 7.56
C MET A 104 -7.18 19.33 7.51
N ASP A 105 -7.74 20.53 7.56
CA ASP A 105 -7.02 21.80 7.62
C ASP A 105 -7.28 22.42 9.00
N GLY A 106 -6.27 22.45 9.86
CA GLY A 106 -6.41 22.79 11.26
C GLY A 106 -7.41 21.87 11.99
N ASN A 107 -8.45 22.47 12.57
CA ASN A 107 -9.55 21.76 13.24
C ASN A 107 -10.72 21.38 12.31
N GLN A 108 -10.64 21.71 11.02
CA GLN A 108 -11.71 21.48 10.05
C GLN A 108 -11.46 20.25 9.19
N ILE A 109 -12.35 19.25 9.29
CA ILE A 109 -12.33 18.07 8.43
C ILE A 109 -12.92 18.42 7.05
N LEU A 110 -12.19 18.08 5.98
CA LEU A 110 -12.56 18.35 4.59
C LEU A 110 -13.39 17.19 4.01
N ASN A 111 -14.72 17.22 4.23
CA ASN A 111 -15.62 16.12 3.87
C ASN A 111 -15.61 15.76 2.37
N GLU A 112 -15.45 16.74 1.47
CA GLU A 112 -15.36 16.49 0.03
C GLU A 112 -14.11 15.66 -0.32
N ASN A 113 -12.99 15.93 0.35
CA ASN A 113 -11.74 15.22 0.14
C ASN A 113 -11.81 13.80 0.71
N LEU A 114 -12.45 13.63 1.88
CA LEU A 114 -12.76 12.30 2.44
C LEU A 114 -13.59 11.46 1.46
N LYS A 115 -14.66 12.05 0.90
CA LYS A 115 -15.53 11.37 -0.07
C LYS A 115 -14.79 10.98 -1.34
N HIS A 116 -13.95 11.88 -1.88
CA HIS A 116 -13.13 11.58 -3.05
C HIS A 116 -12.13 10.45 -2.78
N ALA A 117 -11.47 10.48 -1.63
CA ALA A 117 -10.49 9.47 -1.22
C ALA A 117 -11.13 8.17 -0.70
N ARG A 118 -12.45 8.11 -0.56
CA ARG A 118 -13.19 6.99 0.05
C ARG A 118 -12.71 6.67 1.48
N ILE A 119 -12.39 7.71 2.23
CA ILE A 119 -11.97 7.62 3.63
C ILE A 119 -13.15 7.99 4.52
N GLU A 120 -13.44 7.13 5.50
CA GLU A 120 -14.46 7.41 6.50
C GLU A 120 -13.89 8.32 7.61
N LYS A 121 -14.74 9.15 8.21
CA LYS A 121 -14.33 10.08 9.27
C LYS A 121 -13.72 9.33 10.45
N GLU A 122 -14.23 8.15 10.76
CA GLU A 122 -13.80 7.25 11.82
C GLU A 122 -12.31 6.86 11.66
N GLN A 123 -11.83 6.74 10.41
CA GLN A 123 -10.43 6.46 10.11
C GLN A 123 -9.52 7.65 10.45
N ILE A 124 -9.98 8.89 10.17
CA ILE A 124 -9.28 10.11 10.61
C ILE A 124 -9.19 10.12 12.13
N ILE A 125 -10.31 9.90 12.82
CA ILE A 125 -10.33 9.92 14.30
C ILE A 125 -9.39 8.85 14.88
N ALA A 126 -9.32 7.66 14.27
CA ALA A 126 -8.37 6.63 14.69
C ALA A 126 -6.91 7.09 14.53
N LYS A 127 -6.59 7.77 13.43
CA LYS A 127 -5.25 8.30 13.15
C LYS A 127 -4.86 9.47 14.07
N LEU A 128 -5.81 10.34 14.40
CA LEU A 128 -5.61 11.39 15.40
C LEU A 128 -5.30 10.78 16.78
N ARG A 129 -6.00 9.70 17.19
CA ARG A 129 -5.66 8.97 18.42
C ARG A 129 -4.29 8.31 18.36
N GLU A 130 -3.93 7.69 17.23
CA GLU A 130 -2.61 7.09 17.01
C GLU A 130 -1.50 8.14 17.15
N ALA A 131 -1.76 9.38 16.73
CA ALA A 131 -0.86 10.52 16.85
C ALA A 131 -0.91 11.24 18.21
N ASN A 132 -1.63 10.71 19.21
CA ASN A 132 -1.82 11.32 20.54
C ASN A 132 -2.46 12.71 20.52
N VAL A 133 -3.31 13.01 19.54
CA VAL A 133 -4.10 14.24 19.51
C VAL A 133 -5.20 14.15 20.58
N MET A 134 -5.20 15.11 21.50
CA MET A 134 -6.17 15.21 22.60
C MET A 134 -7.30 16.21 22.29
N SER A 135 -7.02 17.20 21.45
CA SER A 135 -7.99 18.19 20.95
C SER A 135 -7.74 18.49 19.48
N PHE A 136 -8.79 18.76 18.70
CA PHE A 136 -8.65 19.13 17.28
C PHE A 136 -7.88 20.43 17.06
N ASP A 137 -7.82 21.32 18.06
CA ASP A 137 -7.04 22.56 17.95
C ASP A 137 -5.53 22.31 17.96
N GLN A 138 -5.08 21.12 18.38
CA GLN A 138 -3.69 20.68 18.30
C GLN A 138 -3.29 20.22 16.89
N VAL A 139 -4.24 20.16 15.95
CA VAL A 139 -3.97 19.70 14.59
C VAL A 139 -3.68 20.90 13.70
N GLU A 140 -2.60 20.81 12.92
CA GLU A 140 -2.28 21.77 11.86
C GLU A 140 -2.79 21.24 10.51
N ALA A 141 -2.51 19.97 10.22
CA ALA A 141 -2.97 19.32 9.00
C ALA A 141 -3.07 17.81 9.16
N VAL A 142 -3.98 17.19 8.42
CA VAL A 142 -4.01 15.73 8.22
C VAL A 142 -3.93 15.47 6.73
N VAL A 143 -2.97 14.64 6.30
CA VAL A 143 -2.66 14.42 4.89
C VAL A 143 -2.78 12.93 4.56
N LEU A 144 -3.51 12.61 3.49
CA LEU A 144 -3.44 11.31 2.85
C LEU A 144 -2.19 11.26 1.98
N GLU A 145 -1.26 10.40 2.33
CA GLU A 145 -0.02 10.22 1.59
C GLU A 145 -0.26 9.42 0.31
N SER A 146 0.69 9.56 -0.64
CA SER A 146 0.70 8.78 -1.88
C SER A 146 0.72 7.26 -1.65
N THR A 147 1.20 6.82 -0.49
CA THR A 147 1.24 5.42 -0.03
C THR A 147 -0.12 4.92 0.46
N GLY A 148 -1.08 5.81 0.69
CA GLY A 148 -2.36 5.51 1.33
C GLY A 148 -2.34 5.59 2.86
N ASP A 149 -1.20 5.90 3.47
CA ASP A 149 -1.15 6.21 4.91
C ASP A 149 -1.66 7.62 5.20
N ILE A 150 -2.02 7.89 6.45
CA ILE A 150 -2.53 9.19 6.90
C ILE A 150 -1.53 9.78 7.89
N SER A 151 -0.93 10.90 7.50
CA SER A 151 -0.03 11.70 8.34
C SER A 151 -0.84 12.72 9.15
N VAL A 152 -0.46 12.91 10.42
CA VAL A 152 -1.02 13.95 11.29
C VAL A 152 0.11 14.91 11.68
N LEU A 153 -0.07 16.19 11.35
CA LEU A 153 0.85 17.26 11.72
C LEU A 153 0.25 18.05 12.88
N HIS A 154 1.00 18.13 13.98
CA HIS A 154 0.60 18.88 15.17
C HIS A 154 0.89 20.36 15.00
N ARG A 155 0.03 21.19 15.57
CA ARG A 155 0.22 22.61 15.75
C ARG A 155 1.22 22.82 16.89
N THR A 156 2.30 23.53 16.61
CA THR A 156 3.32 23.91 17.60
C THR A 156 3.42 25.43 17.62
N GLU A 157 3.43 26.02 18.83
CA GLU A 157 3.64 27.45 19.02
C GLU A 157 5.15 27.75 19.19
N GLY A 158 5.66 28.82 18.59
CA GLY A 158 7.06 29.26 18.74
C GLY A 158 7.96 28.98 17.53
N GLU A 159 9.27 28.83 17.77
CA GLU A 159 10.28 28.62 16.71
C GLU A 159 10.13 27.28 15.97
N ASP A 160 9.42 26.31 16.55
CA ASP A 160 9.11 24.99 15.96
C ASP A 160 7.80 24.99 15.14
N SER A 161 7.38 26.15 14.60
CA SER A 161 6.20 26.23 13.73
C SER A 161 6.37 25.38 12.47
N LEU A 162 5.25 24.86 11.93
CA LEU A 162 5.28 23.99 10.75
C LEU A 162 6.01 24.66 9.57
N HIS A 163 7.12 24.07 9.14
CA HIS A 163 7.81 24.48 7.92
C HIS A 163 6.90 24.25 6.69
N GLN A 164 6.67 25.30 5.90
CA GLN A 164 5.75 25.25 4.75
C GLN A 164 6.13 24.20 3.71
N ASP A 165 7.42 23.88 3.59
CA ASP A 165 7.95 22.84 2.70
C ASP A 165 7.33 21.46 2.97
N LEU A 166 6.88 21.19 4.21
CA LEU A 166 6.21 19.93 4.56
C LEU A 166 4.82 19.77 3.93
N LEU A 167 4.19 20.87 3.50
CA LEU A 167 2.90 20.86 2.80
C LEU A 167 3.06 21.06 1.28
N GLU A 168 4.30 21.15 0.77
CA GLU A 168 4.53 21.36 -0.64
C GLU A 168 4.01 20.17 -1.47
N GLY A 169 3.22 20.47 -2.50
CA GLY A 169 2.64 19.44 -3.38
C GLY A 169 1.40 18.72 -2.82
N VAL A 170 0.99 19.00 -1.57
CA VAL A 170 -0.28 18.53 -1.01
C VAL A 170 -1.44 19.24 -1.68
N ARG A 171 -2.35 18.46 -2.26
CA ARG A 171 -3.56 18.99 -2.89
C ARG A 171 -4.59 19.37 -1.82
N LYS A 172 -5.15 20.57 -1.91
CA LYS A 172 -6.25 21.01 -1.03
C LYS A 172 -7.63 20.58 -1.50
N THR A 173 -7.76 20.19 -2.76
CA THR A 173 -9.03 19.81 -3.40
C THR A 173 -8.90 18.50 -4.18
N PRO A 174 -10.03 17.80 -4.42
CA PRO A 174 -10.10 16.55 -5.18
C PRO A 174 -9.53 16.62 -6.59
#